data_AF-A0A438CRN3-F1
#
_entry.id   AF-A0A438CRN3-F1
#
_cell.length_a   1.000
_cell.length_b   1.000
_cell.length_c   1.000
_cell.angle_alpha   90.00
_cell.angle_beta   90.00
_cell.angle_gamma   90.00
#
_symmetry.space_group_name_H-M   'P 1'
#
loop_
_entity.id
_entity.type
_entity.pdbx_description
1 polymer ?
#
loop_
_entity_poly.entity_id
_entity_poly.type
_entity_poly.pdbx_seq_one_letter_code
_entity_poly.pdbx_strand_id
1 'polypeptide(L)'
;MVPKPKQEWDERDRRNFQLNAKVVYTLQYSMDRNEYNRICQCKLAKEIWRLLEITHEGTNQVKELKINLLVCSYELFLMKDNETIVEMITRIIDIVNGLEALGKTYKESEKVMKILRSLPSKWHTKVTTIQEAKDLTKLPLEEIIGSLMTYEIVDPSSIH
;
A
#
# COMPACT_ATOMS: atom_id res chain seq x y z
N MET A 1 -11.70 -5.59 -32.35
CA MET A 1 -13.07 -6.02 -32.67
C MET A 1 -13.74 -4.89 -33.44
N VAL A 2 -14.35 -5.19 -34.60
CA VAL A 2 -15.14 -4.21 -35.35
C VAL A 2 -16.51 -4.10 -34.68
N PRO A 3 -17.00 -2.89 -34.33
CA PRO A 3 -18.31 -2.73 -33.71
C PRO A 3 -19.43 -3.24 -34.62
N LYS A 4 -20.37 -3.99 -34.04
CA LYS A 4 -21.58 -4.47 -34.71
C LYS A 4 -22.37 -3.28 -35.31
N PRO A 5 -22.84 -3.34 -36.56
CA PRO A 5 -23.68 -2.30 -37.16
C PRO A 5 -24.94 -2.04 -36.32
N LYS A 6 -25.38 -0.78 -36.22
CA LYS A 6 -26.54 -0.38 -35.40
C LYS A 6 -27.83 -1.13 -35.76
N GLN A 7 -27.96 -1.51 -37.02
CA GLN A 7 -29.11 -2.23 -37.57
C GLN A 7 -29.25 -3.63 -36.97
N GLU A 8 -28.14 -4.24 -36.55
CA GLU A 8 -28.13 -5.60 -36.01
C GLU A 8 -28.27 -5.61 -34.47
N TRP A 9 -28.29 -4.44 -33.83
CA TRP A 9 -28.29 -4.33 -32.37
C TRP A 9 -29.52 -4.94 -31.73
N ASP A 10 -29.28 -5.80 -30.74
CA ASP A 10 -30.32 -6.30 -29.86
C ASP A 10 -30.65 -5.27 -28.75
N GLU A 11 -31.57 -5.62 -27.86
CA GLU A 11 -31.97 -4.74 -26.75
C GLU A 11 -30.80 -4.48 -25.77
N ARG A 12 -29.94 -5.47 -25.56
CA ARG A 12 -28.77 -5.37 -24.67
C ARG A 12 -27.72 -4.41 -25.24
N ASP A 13 -27.46 -4.50 -26.54
CA ASP A 13 -26.56 -3.61 -27.28
C ASP A 13 -27.02 -2.14 -27.12
N ARG A 14 -28.31 -1.87 -27.33
CA ARG A 14 -28.91 -0.53 -27.17
C ARG A 14 -28.80 -0.01 -25.74
N ARG A 15 -29.12 -0.86 -24.76
CA ARG A 15 -29.02 -0.52 -23.34
C ARG A 15 -27.58 -0.20 -22.94
N ASN A 16 -26.62 -1.02 -23.37
CA ASN A 16 -25.21 -0.81 -23.07
C ASN A 16 -24.68 0.48 -23.71
N PHE A 17 -25.08 0.81 -24.93
CA PHE A 17 -24.73 2.07 -25.57
C PHE A 17 -25.23 3.28 -24.79
N GLN A 18 -26.51 3.26 -24.37
CA GLN A 18 -27.11 4.34 -23.57
C GLN A 18 -26.41 4.49 -22.20
N LEU A 19 -26.14 3.38 -21.52
CA LEU A 19 -25.43 3.38 -20.24
C LEU A 19 -24.00 3.92 -20.40
N ASN A 20 -23.27 3.49 -21.42
CA ASN A 20 -21.93 4.01 -21.70
C ASN A 20 -21.96 5.52 -21.95
N ALA A 21 -22.89 6.01 -22.79
CA ALA A 21 -23.03 7.44 -23.06
C ALA A 21 -23.33 8.24 -21.79
N LYS A 22 -24.22 7.73 -20.93
CA LYS A 22 -24.54 8.36 -19.64
C LYS A 22 -23.31 8.43 -18.73
N VAL A 23 -22.55 7.33 -18.60
CA VAL A 23 -21.35 7.30 -17.76
C VAL A 23 -20.27 8.24 -18.29
N VAL A 24 -20.02 8.22 -19.61
CA VAL A 24 -19.06 9.14 -20.25
C VAL A 24 -19.40 10.60 -19.96
N TYR A 25 -20.68 10.98 -20.16
CA TYR A 25 -21.13 12.34 -19.90
C TYR A 25 -20.94 12.71 -18.42
N THR A 26 -21.40 11.87 -17.50
CA THR A 26 -21.25 12.13 -16.06
C THR A 26 -19.78 12.29 -15.66
N LEU A 27 -18.90 11.40 -16.12
CA LEU A 27 -17.47 11.46 -15.82
C LEU A 27 -16.82 12.71 -16.40
N GLN A 28 -17.17 13.14 -17.61
CA GLN A 28 -16.58 14.33 -18.21
C GLN A 28 -17.00 15.61 -17.50
N TYR A 29 -18.25 15.69 -17.02
CA TYR A 29 -18.77 16.88 -16.33
C TYR A 29 -18.32 17.01 -14.88
N SER A 30 -17.96 15.91 -14.21
CA SER A 30 -17.51 15.95 -12.82
C SER A 30 -16.03 16.32 -12.66
N MET A 31 -15.28 16.42 -13.75
CA MET A 31 -13.82 16.57 -13.73
C MET A 31 -13.40 18.04 -13.85
N ASP A 32 -12.28 18.39 -13.22
CA ASP A 32 -11.65 19.68 -13.47
C ASP A 32 -11.06 19.76 -14.89
N ARG A 33 -10.63 20.95 -15.30
CA ARG A 33 -10.12 21.21 -16.66
C ARG A 33 -8.94 20.31 -17.04
N ASN A 34 -8.03 20.03 -16.11
CA ASN A 34 -6.83 19.23 -16.38
C ASN A 34 -7.21 17.76 -16.59
N GLU A 35 -8.06 17.22 -15.72
CA GLU A 35 -8.56 15.84 -15.85
C GLU A 35 -9.42 15.67 -17.11
N TYR A 36 -10.31 16.62 -17.40
CA TYR A 36 -11.13 16.60 -18.62
C TYR A 36 -10.27 16.55 -19.89
N ASN A 37 -9.24 17.40 -19.99
CA ASN A 37 -8.36 17.47 -21.17
C ASN A 37 -7.67 16.13 -21.47
N ARG A 38 -7.44 15.30 -20.44
CA ARG A 38 -6.85 13.96 -20.62
C ARG A 38 -7.85 12.97 -21.22
N ILE A 39 -9.12 13.05 -20.83
CA ILE A 39 -10.15 12.05 -21.16
C ILE A 39 -11.11 12.48 -22.28
N CYS A 40 -11.05 13.73 -22.76
CA CYS A 40 -12.07 14.31 -23.65
C CYS A 40 -12.23 13.58 -24.99
N GLN A 41 -11.19 12.87 -25.45
CA GLN A 41 -11.22 12.08 -26.68
C GLN A 41 -11.71 10.64 -26.49
N CYS A 42 -11.87 10.17 -25.24
CA CYS A 42 -12.36 8.82 -24.96
C CYS A 42 -13.85 8.69 -25.29
N LYS A 43 -14.22 7.59 -25.94
CA LYS A 43 -15.61 7.33 -26.37
C LYS A 43 -16.31 6.31 -25.47
N LEU A 44 -15.53 5.49 -24.78
CA LEU A 44 -16.02 4.46 -23.88
C LEU A 44 -15.71 4.84 -22.43
N ALA A 45 -16.67 4.63 -21.54
CA ALA A 45 -16.47 4.78 -20.10
C ALA A 45 -15.27 3.95 -19.60
N LYS A 46 -15.07 2.76 -20.18
CA LYS A 46 -13.91 1.91 -19.89
C LYS A 46 -12.57 2.57 -20.26
N GLU A 47 -12.52 3.34 -21.35
CA GLU A 47 -11.30 4.05 -21.76
C GLU A 47 -10.99 5.20 -20.80
N ILE A 48 -12.02 5.97 -20.43
CA ILE A 48 -11.91 7.04 -19.43
C ILE A 48 -11.38 6.47 -18.12
N TRP A 49 -12.03 5.42 -17.61
CA TRP A 49 -11.63 4.76 -16.37
C TRP A 49 -10.17 4.28 -16.40
N ARG A 50 -9.79 3.59 -17.48
CA ARG A 50 -8.42 3.10 -17.67
C ARG A 50 -7.39 4.23 -17.67
N LEU A 51 -7.71 5.37 -18.31
CA LEU A 51 -6.77 6.49 -18.39
C LEU A 51 -6.62 7.21 -17.04
N LEU A 52 -7.72 7.33 -16.28
CA LEU A 52 -7.70 7.85 -14.92
C LEU A 52 -6.86 6.95 -14.01
N GLU A 53 -7.08 5.63 -14.07
CA GLU A 53 -6.29 4.65 -13.31
C GLU A 53 -4.79 4.78 -13.64
N ILE A 54 -4.43 4.84 -14.92
CA ILE A 54 -3.03 5.03 -15.34
C ILE A 54 -2.46 6.38 -14.87
N THR A 55 -3.27 7.43 -14.89
CA THR A 55 -2.85 8.78 -14.50
C THR A 55 -2.57 8.88 -13.01
N HIS A 56 -3.44 8.33 -12.18
CA HIS A 56 -3.40 8.53 -10.73
C HIS A 56 -2.64 7.42 -10.00
N GLU A 57 -2.76 6.18 -10.47
CA GLU A 57 -2.13 5.02 -9.81
C GLU A 57 -0.87 4.54 -10.55
N GLY A 58 -0.78 4.83 -11.85
CA GLY A 58 0.25 4.34 -12.75
C GLY A 58 -0.20 3.11 -13.55
N THR A 59 0.62 2.69 -14.51
CA THR A 59 0.39 1.42 -15.22
C THR A 59 0.61 0.22 -14.30
N ASN A 60 0.13 -0.96 -14.70
CA ASN A 60 0.42 -2.21 -13.97
C ASN A 60 1.92 -2.42 -13.73
N GLN A 61 2.76 -2.08 -14.72
CA GLN A 61 4.22 -2.15 -14.58
C GLN A 61 4.73 -1.19 -13.50
N VAL A 62 4.21 0.05 -13.46
CA VAL A 62 4.57 1.02 -12.40
C VAL A 62 4.11 0.52 -11.03
N LYS A 63 2.89 -0.02 -10.91
CA LYS A 63 2.37 -0.61 -9.68
C LYS A 63 3.26 -1.77 -9.20
N GLU A 64 3.62 -2.68 -10.10
CA GLU A 64 4.50 -3.82 -9.79
C GLU A 64 5.89 -3.38 -9.36
N LEU A 65 6.49 -2.40 -10.03
CA LEU A 65 7.77 -1.81 -9.62
C LEU A 65 7.69 -1.17 -8.23
N LYS A 66 6.62 -0.41 -7.93
CA LYS A 66 6.40 0.17 -6.59
C LYS A 66 6.30 -0.91 -5.51
N ILE A 67 5.53 -1.98 -5.77
CA ILE A 67 5.44 -3.13 -4.87
C ILE A 67 6.83 -3.73 -4.63
N ASN A 68 7.59 -4.01 -5.69
CA ASN A 68 8.91 -4.62 -5.56
C ASN A 68 9.88 -3.75 -4.76
N LEU A 69 9.91 -2.43 -5.00
CA LEU A 69 10.75 -1.52 -4.23
C LEU A 69 10.39 -1.48 -2.75
N LEU A 70 9.09 -1.46 -2.42
CA LEU A 70 8.62 -1.49 -1.04
C LEU A 70 8.87 -2.84 -0.37
N VAL A 71 8.72 -3.96 -1.10
CA VAL A 71 9.08 -5.30 -0.62
C VAL A 71 10.57 -5.37 -0.29
N CYS A 72 11.44 -4.90 -1.18
CA CYS A 72 12.87 -4.83 -0.90
C CYS A 72 13.16 -3.94 0.32
N SER A 73 12.49 -2.79 0.42
CA SER A 73 12.63 -1.89 1.59
C SER A 73 12.19 -2.56 2.89
N TYR A 74 11.11 -3.35 2.84
CA TYR A 74 10.62 -4.14 3.97
C TYR A 74 11.60 -5.26 4.33
N GLU A 75 12.06 -6.05 3.37
CA GLU A 75 12.98 -7.17 3.59
C GLU A 75 14.31 -6.70 4.17
N LEU A 76 14.89 -5.63 3.61
CA LEU A 76 16.15 -5.04 4.05
C LEU A 76 16.00 -4.05 5.21
N PHE A 77 14.78 -3.87 5.74
CA PHE A 77 14.55 -2.92 6.83
C PHE A 77 15.37 -3.28 8.07
N LEU A 78 16.16 -2.32 8.55
CA LEU A 78 16.89 -2.33 9.80
C LEU A 78 16.68 -0.99 10.51
N MET A 79 16.80 -1.01 11.83
CA MET A 79 16.97 0.20 12.63
C MET A 79 18.27 0.89 12.22
N LYS A 80 18.24 2.21 12.07
CA LYS A 80 19.41 3.03 11.72
C LYS A 80 20.18 3.40 12.99
N ASP A 81 21.43 3.81 12.81
CA ASP A 81 22.23 4.36 13.91
C ASP A 81 21.60 5.67 14.42
N ASN A 82 21.55 5.84 15.74
CA ASN A 82 20.95 6.99 16.43
C ASN A 82 19.46 7.22 16.11
N GLU A 83 18.77 6.19 15.64
CA GLU A 83 17.33 6.20 15.49
C GLU A 83 16.65 5.78 16.79
N THR A 84 15.55 6.42 17.15
CA THR A 84 14.69 6.00 18.26
C THR A 84 13.74 4.88 17.85
N ILE A 85 13.21 4.12 18.81
CA ILE A 85 12.19 3.10 18.53
C ILE A 85 10.97 3.71 17.83
N VAL A 86 10.53 4.91 18.22
CA VAL A 86 9.37 5.58 17.61
C VAL A 86 9.62 5.91 16.13
N GLU A 87 10.81 6.42 15.80
CA GLU A 87 11.20 6.73 14.43
C GLU A 87 11.29 5.45 13.57
N MET A 88 11.92 4.40 14.11
CA MET A 88 11.99 3.10 13.45
C MET A 88 10.59 2.53 13.17
N ILE A 89 9.70 2.55 14.17
CA ILE A 89 8.33 2.04 14.04
C ILE A 89 7.54 2.84 13.00
N THR A 90 7.70 4.17 12.98
CA THR A 90 7.05 5.03 11.99
C THR A 90 7.47 4.64 10.57
N ARG A 91 8.77 4.46 10.31
CA ARG A 91 9.26 4.09 8.98
C ARG A 91 8.76 2.72 8.51
N ILE A 92 8.74 1.71 9.37
CA ILE A 92 8.25 0.38 8.96
C ILE A 92 6.74 0.39 8.73
N ILE A 93 5.97 1.16 9.52
CA ILE A 93 4.54 1.33 9.31
C ILE A 93 4.27 2.02 7.96
N ASP A 94 5.04 3.05 7.59
CA ASP A 94 4.90 3.70 6.29
C ASP A 94 5.12 2.73 5.12
N ILE A 95 6.11 1.85 5.22
CA ILE A 95 6.38 0.81 4.21
C ILE A 95 5.21 -0.19 4.15
N VAL A 96 4.74 -0.66 5.30
CA VAL A 96 3.61 -1.61 5.38
C VAL A 96 2.34 -0.99 4.82
N ASN A 97 2.01 0.24 5.19
CA ASN A 97 0.84 0.97 4.68
C ASN A 97 0.92 1.16 3.16
N GLY A 98 2.10 1.49 2.64
CA GLY A 98 2.34 1.58 1.20
C GLY A 98 2.10 0.26 0.46
N LEU A 99 2.49 -0.87 1.05
CA LEU A 99 2.24 -2.20 0.51
C LEU A 99 0.75 -2.57 0.58
N GLU A 100 0.09 -2.27 1.70
CA GLU A 100 -1.34 -2.55 1.89
C GLU A 100 -2.20 -1.75 0.91
N ALA A 101 -1.86 -0.48 0.66
CA ALA A 101 -2.51 0.35 -0.35
C ALA A 101 -2.37 -0.21 -1.79
N LEU A 102 -1.34 -1.02 -2.05
CA LEU A 102 -1.12 -1.70 -3.32
C LEU A 102 -1.62 -3.15 -3.32
N GLY A 103 -2.36 -3.56 -2.29
CA GLY A 103 -2.97 -4.88 -2.17
C GLY A 103 -2.06 -5.99 -1.63
N LYS A 104 -0.88 -5.65 -1.11
CA LYS A 104 0.03 -6.60 -0.46
C LYS A 104 0.04 -6.40 1.05
N THR A 105 -0.49 -7.36 1.79
CA THR A 105 -0.64 -7.28 3.25
C THR A 105 0.29 -8.27 3.96
N TYR A 106 0.76 -7.91 5.15
CA TYR A 106 1.46 -8.83 6.07
C TYR A 106 0.60 -9.12 7.29
N LYS A 107 0.69 -10.34 7.82
CA LYS A 107 0.06 -10.70 9.09
C LYS A 107 0.71 -9.93 10.23
N GLU A 108 -0.03 -9.71 11.30
CA GLU A 108 0.48 -9.02 12.48
C GLU A 108 1.71 -9.72 13.07
N SER A 109 1.71 -11.05 13.15
CA SER A 109 2.86 -11.83 13.61
C SER A 109 4.10 -11.65 12.71
N GLU A 110 3.91 -11.47 11.39
CA GLU A 110 5.01 -11.17 10.46
C GLU A 110 5.59 -9.78 10.71
N LYS A 111 4.73 -8.79 10.99
CA LYS A 111 5.13 -7.41 11.35
C LYS A 111 5.91 -7.39 12.66
N VAL A 112 5.41 -8.09 13.70
CA VAL A 112 6.07 -8.23 15.00
C VAL A 112 7.45 -8.86 14.85
N MET A 113 7.54 -10.02 14.18
CA MET A 113 8.82 -10.68 13.96
C MET A 113 9.77 -9.82 13.13
N LYS A 114 9.26 -9.07 12.16
CA LYS A 114 10.08 -8.17 11.35
C LYS A 114 10.70 -7.07 12.20
N ILE A 115 9.92 -6.40 13.06
CA ILE A 115 10.43 -5.36 13.97
C ILE A 115 11.53 -5.92 14.87
N LEU A 116 11.27 -7.07 15.53
CA LEU A 116 12.24 -7.67 16.44
C LEU A 116 13.55 -8.06 15.75
N ARG A 117 13.49 -8.55 14.50
CA ARG A 117 14.69 -8.89 13.71
C ARG A 117 15.43 -7.67 13.14
N SER A 118 14.77 -6.52 13.09
CA SER A 118 15.35 -5.29 12.57
C SER A 118 16.08 -4.47 13.63
N LEU A 119 15.99 -4.86 14.90
CA LEU A 119 16.71 -4.21 16.00
C LEU A 119 18.21 -4.54 15.95
N PRO A 120 19.09 -3.60 16.36
CA PRO A 120 20.52 -3.81 16.36
C PRO A 120 20.95 -4.74 17.49
N SER A 121 22.20 -5.20 17.45
CA SER A 121 22.66 -6.29 18.31
C SER A 121 22.60 -6.00 19.82
N LYS A 122 22.65 -4.72 20.22
CA LYS A 122 22.46 -4.27 21.60
C LYS A 122 21.09 -4.63 22.19
N TRP A 123 20.09 -4.91 21.35
CA TRP A 123 18.74 -5.29 21.78
C TRP A 123 18.55 -6.81 21.92
N HIS A 124 19.54 -7.64 21.57
CA HIS A 124 19.37 -9.11 21.55
C HIS A 124 18.86 -9.66 22.89
N THR A 125 19.41 -9.21 24.02
CA THR A 125 18.96 -9.69 25.35
C THR A 125 17.47 -9.40 25.55
N LYS A 126 17.01 -8.18 25.23
CA LYS A 126 15.59 -7.81 25.33
C LYS A 126 14.71 -8.64 24.38
N VAL A 127 15.16 -8.85 23.14
CA VAL A 127 14.45 -9.66 22.14
C VAL A 127 14.31 -11.11 22.61
N THR A 128 15.37 -11.73 23.11
CA THR A 128 15.34 -13.09 23.65
C THR A 128 14.37 -13.20 24.83
N THR A 129 14.41 -12.27 25.78
CA THR A 129 13.46 -12.26 26.91
C THR A 129 12.00 -12.18 26.46
N ILE A 130 11.70 -11.37 25.44
CA ILE A 130 10.34 -11.29 24.87
C ILE A 130 9.95 -12.64 24.23
N GLN A 131 10.85 -13.23 23.44
CA GLN A 131 10.62 -14.50 22.76
C GLN A 131 10.39 -15.67 23.71
N GLU A 132 11.09 -15.71 24.84
CA GLU A 132 10.91 -16.74 25.86
C GLU A 132 9.64 -16.54 26.69
N ALA A 133 9.25 -15.28 26.94
CA ALA A 133 8.12 -14.97 27.78
C ALA A 133 6.76 -14.98 27.06
N LYS A 134 6.74 -14.80 25.73
CA LYS A 134 5.50 -14.54 24.96
C LYS A 134 5.42 -15.34 23.66
N ASP A 135 4.21 -15.76 23.31
CA ASP A 135 3.91 -16.35 22.01
C ASP A 135 3.81 -15.25 20.93
N LEU A 136 4.89 -15.05 20.17
CA LEU A 136 4.96 -14.02 19.11
C LEU A 136 3.90 -14.21 18.00
N THR A 137 3.26 -15.37 17.89
CA THR A 137 2.23 -15.60 16.88
C THR A 137 0.89 -14.97 17.25
N LYS A 138 0.70 -14.61 18.52
CA LYS A 138 -0.54 -14.07 19.08
C LYS A 138 -0.37 -12.68 19.71
N LEU A 139 0.86 -12.19 19.75
CA LEU A 139 1.19 -10.96 20.42
C LEU A 139 0.80 -9.76 19.56
N PRO A 140 -0.01 -8.81 20.06
CA PRO A 140 -0.39 -7.64 19.31
C PRO A 140 0.80 -6.71 19.13
N LEU A 141 0.81 -6.00 18.00
CA LEU A 141 1.90 -5.11 17.62
C LEU A 141 2.14 -4.01 18.65
N GLU A 142 1.08 -3.45 19.20
CA GLU A 142 1.12 -2.35 20.17
C GLU A 142 1.84 -2.75 21.46
N GLU A 143 1.70 -4.00 21.90
CA GLU A 143 2.34 -4.51 23.10
C GLU A 143 3.87 -4.64 22.91
N ILE A 144 4.32 -5.00 21.71
CA ILE A 144 5.73 -5.00 21.36
C ILE A 144 6.27 -3.58 21.34
N ILE A 145 5.58 -2.65 20.68
CA ILE A 145 5.98 -1.24 20.61
C ILE A 145 6.14 -0.67 22.03
N GLY A 146 5.15 -0.86 22.90
CA GLY A 146 5.21 -0.39 24.29
C GLY A 146 6.37 -1.01 25.09
N SER A 147 6.64 -2.30 24.90
CA SER A 147 7.75 -3.01 25.57
C SER A 147 9.13 -2.49 25.13
N LEU A 148 9.28 -2.17 23.84
CA LEU A 148 10.52 -1.63 23.29
C LEU A 148 10.74 -0.18 23.71
N MET A 149 9.70 0.66 23.65
CA MET A 149 9.77 2.05 24.14
C MET A 149 10.10 2.12 25.63
N THR A 150 9.50 1.24 26.44
CA THR A 150 9.82 1.17 27.88
C THR A 150 11.30 0.82 28.10
N TYR A 151 11.85 -0.10 27.30
CA TYR A 151 13.26 -0.47 27.41
C TYR A 151 14.18 0.69 27.00
N GLU A 152 13.87 1.38 25.90
CA GLU A 152 14.62 2.57 25.45
C GLU A 152 14.72 3.66 26.54
N ILE A 153 13.61 3.91 27.25
CA ILE A 153 13.56 4.90 28.33
C ILE A 153 14.44 4.50 29.52
N VAL A 154 14.46 3.21 29.86
CA VAL A 154 15.24 2.67 30.98
C VAL A 154 16.72 2.55 30.64
N ASP A 155 17.04 2.29 29.37
CA ASP A 155 18.41 2.18 28.85
C ASP A 155 18.62 3.08 27.62
N PRO A 156 18.85 4.40 27.81
CA PRO A 156 19.08 5.32 26.69
C PRO A 156 20.36 5.02 25.90
N SER A 157 21.30 4.24 26.47
CA SER A 157 22.48 3.77 25.74
C SER A 157 22.13 2.84 24.58
N SER A 158 20.89 2.33 24.56
CA SER A 158 20.37 1.52 23.45
C SER A 158 20.15 2.29 22.13
N ILE A 159 20.27 3.63 22.12
CA ILE A 159 20.17 4.47 20.90
C ILE A 159 21.56 4.72 20.28
N HIS A 160 22.58 4.95 21.12
CA HIS A 160 23.98 5.22 20.72
C HIS A 160 24.84 3.96 20.61
#